data_AF-A0AAD0YVL3-F1
#
_entry.id   AF-A0AAD0YVL3-F1
#
_cell.length_a   1.000
_cell.length_b   1.000
_cell.length_c   1.000
_cell.angle_alpha   90.00
_cell.angle_beta   90.00
_cell.angle_gamma   90.00
#
_symmetry.space_group_name_H-M   'P 1'
#
loop_
_entity.id
_entity.type
_entity.pdbx_description
1 polymer ?
#
loop_
_entity_poly.entity_id
_entity_poly.type
_entity_poly.pdbx_seq_one_letter_code
_entity_poly.pdbx_strand_id
1 'polypeptide(L)'
;MKSNFNKFPIIQIKNHTCITGWEDILKELNTNTPETIAIECYPGVFINEVIAAVQEFLQPELIINTIEVMKTENEISAMVQKYVTDDPVFGYISPLELEEYFDPSKITALHQKLNEIHGCKVIIGPGATLVSENPSAILYADMPRWEIQKRFRQNTACNLGRANYTDSFVYQYKHAYFVDWRVGDRYKKRILNKCHFVVDTTIPRQPKMITTAALSEALQQTVHQPFRVVPFFDPGPWGGQWLKEVCDLDRSQPNFAWGFDCVPEENSLLLGFGEQVVEIPSLNLVFFQPEALLGKQVYEGFGDEFPIRFDFLDTMEGGNLSLQVHPLKEYIKEKFGMTYTQDESYYMLDVKEDSFVYLGLKENIDPECMMKDLTAAQNNSIPFEADQYVQKWPMQKHDHVSIPAGTVHCSGADSVVLEISATPYIFTFKLWDWGRMGLDGKPRPISLEHGKNVIQWDRTATWAKEHILNLTELVNEGDGWREERTGLDSMSFIETRRHWFSKKVIHHTEGVVNVLNLVEGREVVIESPDHSFEPYIIHYAETFIVPAHVGAYTITPHGESAGKECATIKAGIRTEMISHKVLK
;
A
#
# COMPACT_ATOMS: atom_id res chain seq x y z
N MET A 1 -1.41 29.28 6.24
CA MET A 1 -2.71 29.23 5.53
C MET A 1 -3.41 27.95 5.96
N LYS A 2 -4.75 27.92 6.11
CA LYS A 2 -5.44 26.70 6.58
C LYS A 2 -5.23 25.56 5.58
N SER A 3 -5.13 24.31 6.04
CA SER A 3 -5.16 23.14 5.14
C SER A 3 -6.53 23.00 4.47
N ASN A 4 -6.52 22.58 3.20
CA ASN A 4 -7.67 22.08 2.45
C ASN A 4 -7.52 20.59 2.08
N PHE A 5 -6.47 19.90 2.58
CA PHE A 5 -6.21 18.49 2.28
C PHE A 5 -7.31 17.59 2.86
N ASN A 6 -7.94 16.80 2.00
CA ASN A 6 -8.95 15.83 2.35
C ASN A 6 -8.30 14.50 2.77
N LYS A 7 -8.41 14.17 4.06
CA LYS A 7 -7.96 12.89 4.65
C LYS A 7 -8.94 11.74 4.45
N PHE A 8 -10.18 12.03 4.05
CA PHE A 8 -11.27 11.05 3.95
C PHE A 8 -12.00 11.21 2.62
N PRO A 9 -11.35 10.91 1.48
CA PRO A 9 -12.02 10.90 0.18
C PRO A 9 -13.09 9.81 0.15
N ILE A 10 -14.34 10.19 -0.15
CA ILE A 10 -15.49 9.26 -0.21
C ILE A 10 -16.04 9.21 -1.63
N ILE A 11 -16.20 8.00 -2.15
CA ILE A 11 -16.84 7.74 -3.44
C ILE A 11 -18.33 7.51 -3.18
N GLN A 12 -19.20 8.40 -3.66
CA GLN A 12 -20.64 8.33 -3.42
C GLN A 12 -21.31 7.30 -4.34
N ILE A 13 -21.86 6.23 -3.77
CA ILE A 13 -22.49 5.12 -4.48
C ILE A 13 -24.00 5.33 -4.54
N LYS A 14 -24.57 5.20 -5.74
CA LYS A 14 -25.99 5.45 -6.01
C LYS A 14 -26.78 4.14 -5.90
N ASN A 15 -28.07 4.23 -5.57
CA ASN A 15 -29.07 3.16 -5.62
C ASN A 15 -28.87 1.94 -4.68
N HIS A 16 -27.89 1.97 -3.77
CA HIS A 16 -27.61 0.89 -2.82
C HIS A 16 -27.73 1.36 -1.37
N THR A 17 -27.96 0.43 -0.45
CA THR A 17 -28.11 0.67 0.98
C THR A 17 -27.08 -0.10 1.80
N CYS A 18 -26.77 0.41 2.99
CA CYS A 18 -25.87 -0.20 3.97
C CYS A 18 -26.66 -0.50 5.25
N ILE A 19 -26.43 -1.67 5.85
CA ILE A 19 -26.95 -2.06 7.17
C ILE A 19 -25.81 -1.88 8.20
N THR A 20 -26.11 -1.36 9.39
CA THR A 20 -25.08 -0.97 10.36
C THR A 20 -25.31 -1.59 11.74
N GLY A 21 -24.25 -2.09 12.36
CA GLY A 21 -24.30 -2.71 13.68
C GLY A 21 -24.68 -4.20 13.62
N TRP A 22 -24.11 -5.00 14.51
CA TRP A 22 -24.28 -6.45 14.53
C TRP A 22 -25.74 -6.89 14.68
N GLU A 23 -26.53 -6.18 15.48
CA GLU A 23 -27.93 -6.50 15.73
C GLU A 23 -28.75 -6.51 14.42
N ASP A 24 -28.69 -5.43 13.64
CA ASP A 24 -29.49 -5.31 12.41
C ASP A 24 -28.90 -6.14 11.25
N ILE A 25 -27.57 -6.29 11.20
CA ILE A 25 -26.90 -7.22 10.28
C ILE A 25 -27.39 -8.66 10.48
N LEU A 26 -27.49 -9.12 11.73
CA LEU A 26 -27.90 -10.49 12.04
C LEU A 26 -29.42 -10.69 11.95
N LYS A 27 -30.23 -9.64 12.16
CA LYS A 27 -31.67 -9.64 11.86
C LYS A 27 -31.96 -9.82 10.37
N GLU A 28 -31.16 -9.23 9.47
CA GLU A 28 -31.32 -9.39 8.02
C GLU A 28 -31.16 -10.87 7.60
N LEU A 29 -30.32 -11.64 8.28
CA LEU A 29 -30.15 -13.08 8.04
C LEU A 29 -31.33 -13.93 8.57
N ASN A 30 -32.25 -13.33 9.34
CA ASN A 30 -33.31 -14.03 10.07
C ASN A 30 -34.63 -14.15 9.28
N THR A 31 -34.66 -13.78 7.99
CA THR A 31 -35.87 -13.89 7.16
C THR A 31 -36.06 -15.29 6.57
N ASN A 32 -36.69 -16.18 7.34
CA ASN A 32 -37.35 -17.42 6.90
C ASN A 32 -36.54 -18.62 6.32
N THR A 33 -35.19 -18.62 6.29
CA THR A 33 -34.30 -19.78 6.62
C THR A 33 -32.82 -19.52 6.29
N PRO A 34 -31.92 -19.86 7.24
CA PRO A 34 -30.74 -20.66 6.86
C PRO A 34 -30.52 -21.88 7.79
N GLU A 35 -30.29 -23.07 7.24
CA GLU A 35 -29.81 -24.23 8.02
C GLU A 35 -28.33 -24.07 8.43
N THR A 36 -27.52 -23.43 7.58
CA THR A 36 -26.11 -23.12 7.84
C THR A 36 -25.74 -21.74 7.29
N ILE A 37 -25.09 -20.91 8.12
CA ILE A 37 -24.49 -19.62 7.73
C ILE A 37 -22.97 -19.74 7.81
N ALA A 38 -22.26 -19.23 6.81
CA ALA A 38 -20.81 -19.05 6.85
C ALA A 38 -20.46 -17.56 6.99
N ILE A 39 -19.71 -17.19 8.03
CA ILE A 39 -19.07 -15.88 8.17
C ILE A 39 -17.58 -16.08 7.95
N GLU A 40 -17.18 -15.86 6.70
CA GLU A 40 -15.79 -15.96 6.25
C GLU A 40 -15.02 -14.73 6.72
N CYS A 41 -13.90 -14.95 7.43
CA CYS A 41 -13.14 -13.87 8.04
C CYS A 41 -11.74 -13.76 7.43
N TYR A 42 -11.42 -12.60 6.84
CA TYR A 42 -10.04 -12.30 6.45
C TYR A 42 -9.11 -12.28 7.69
N PRO A 43 -7.81 -12.65 7.55
CA PRO A 43 -6.86 -12.55 8.66
C PRO A 43 -6.86 -11.17 9.32
N GLY A 44 -6.93 -11.11 10.66
CA GLY A 44 -7.02 -9.86 11.44
C GLY A 44 -8.45 -9.46 11.89
N VAL A 45 -9.49 -10.15 11.41
CA VAL A 45 -10.87 -9.97 11.94
C VAL A 45 -10.94 -10.43 13.39
N PHE A 46 -11.62 -9.65 14.23
CA PHE A 46 -11.90 -10.02 15.63
C PHE A 46 -12.99 -11.09 15.70
N ILE A 47 -12.60 -12.35 15.43
CA ILE A 47 -13.50 -13.51 15.42
C ILE A 47 -14.31 -13.63 16.72
N ASN A 48 -13.72 -13.31 17.88
CA ASN A 48 -14.43 -13.32 19.17
C ASN A 48 -15.54 -12.25 19.25
N GLU A 49 -15.41 -11.11 18.57
CA GLU A 49 -16.48 -10.11 18.47
C GLU A 49 -17.63 -10.64 17.63
N VAL A 50 -17.33 -11.26 16.48
CA VAL A 50 -18.31 -11.89 15.58
C VAL A 50 -19.04 -13.03 16.30
N ILE A 51 -18.33 -13.88 17.04
CA ILE A 51 -18.93 -14.95 17.85
C ILE A 51 -19.87 -14.38 18.91
N ALA A 52 -19.44 -13.36 19.66
CA ALA A 52 -20.28 -12.73 20.70
C ALA A 52 -21.55 -12.11 20.10
N ALA A 53 -21.44 -11.41 18.97
CA ALA A 53 -22.58 -10.86 18.23
C ALA A 53 -23.57 -11.94 17.77
N VAL A 54 -23.08 -13.04 17.19
CA VAL A 54 -23.90 -14.18 16.76
C VAL A 54 -24.59 -14.86 17.95
N GLN A 55 -23.90 -15.00 19.08
CA GLN A 55 -24.49 -15.51 20.32
C GLN A 55 -25.60 -14.60 20.85
N GLU A 56 -25.43 -13.28 20.80
CA GLU A 56 -26.37 -12.31 21.35
C GLU A 56 -27.64 -12.18 20.49
N PHE A 57 -27.47 -11.94 19.19
CA PHE A 57 -28.56 -11.50 18.30
C PHE A 57 -29.16 -12.57 17.40
N LEU A 58 -28.42 -13.66 17.08
CA LEU A 58 -28.91 -14.73 16.21
C LEU A 58 -29.27 -16.01 16.98
N GLN A 59 -28.57 -16.30 18.09
CA GLN A 59 -28.83 -17.44 18.97
C GLN A 59 -28.94 -18.81 18.24
N PRO A 60 -27.97 -19.18 17.38
CA PRO A 60 -27.99 -20.44 16.65
C PRO A 60 -27.82 -21.66 17.58
N GLU A 61 -28.24 -22.84 17.12
CA GLU A 61 -28.09 -24.10 17.86
C GLU A 61 -26.62 -24.53 18.00
N LEU A 62 -25.80 -24.19 16.99
CA LEU A 62 -24.35 -24.45 17.01
C LEU A 62 -23.57 -23.29 16.39
N ILE A 63 -22.50 -22.88 17.09
CA ILE A 63 -21.45 -22.00 16.57
C ILE A 63 -20.16 -22.82 16.46
N ILE A 64 -19.44 -22.62 15.36
CA ILE A 64 -18.14 -23.26 15.09
C ILE A 64 -17.14 -22.16 14.79
N ASN A 65 -16.04 -22.13 15.54
CA ASN A 65 -14.87 -21.34 15.21
C ASN A 65 -13.92 -22.19 14.34
N THR A 66 -13.62 -21.75 13.12
CA THR A 66 -12.77 -22.54 12.19
C THR A 66 -11.35 -22.76 12.71
N ILE A 67 -10.86 -21.92 13.63
CA ILE A 67 -9.57 -22.10 14.30
C ILE A 67 -9.49 -23.47 15.01
N GLU A 68 -10.60 -23.99 15.52
CA GLU A 68 -10.62 -25.29 16.23
C GLU A 68 -10.27 -26.48 15.32
N VAL A 69 -10.59 -26.36 14.02
CA VAL A 69 -10.32 -27.38 12.99
C VAL A 69 -9.06 -27.11 12.15
N MET A 70 -8.33 -26.04 12.45
CA MET A 70 -6.99 -25.83 11.90
C MET A 70 -5.98 -26.86 12.46
N LYS A 71 -4.85 -27.02 11.79
CA LYS A 71 -3.65 -27.70 12.31
C LYS A 71 -3.19 -27.03 13.61
N THR A 72 -2.36 -27.73 14.40
CA THR A 72 -1.81 -27.14 15.62
C THR A 72 -0.85 -25.99 15.30
N GLU A 73 -0.70 -25.05 16.24
CA GLU A 73 0.23 -23.91 16.08
C GLU A 73 1.67 -24.35 15.78
N ASN A 74 2.12 -25.50 16.30
CA ASN A 74 3.43 -26.07 16.00
C ASN A 74 3.55 -26.53 14.54
N GLU A 75 2.52 -27.20 14.01
CA GLU A 75 2.50 -27.64 12.61
C GLU A 75 2.44 -26.45 11.65
N ILE A 76 1.63 -25.44 11.97
CA ILE A 76 1.53 -24.19 11.20
C ILE A 76 2.86 -23.44 11.25
N SER A 77 3.47 -23.29 12.42
CA SER A 77 4.79 -22.65 12.57
C SER A 77 5.86 -23.37 11.74
N ALA A 78 5.91 -24.71 11.77
CA ALA A 78 6.82 -25.49 10.94
C ALA A 78 6.56 -25.36 9.43
N MET A 79 5.28 -25.25 9.03
CA MET A 79 4.85 -25.06 7.64
C MET A 79 5.29 -23.68 7.08
N VAL A 80 5.15 -22.63 7.87
CA VAL A 80 5.43 -21.24 7.44
C VAL A 80 6.88 -20.80 7.62
N GLN A 81 7.68 -21.45 8.47
CA GLN A 81 9.04 -20.99 8.83
C GLN A 81 9.96 -20.75 7.64
N LYS A 82 9.89 -21.58 6.58
CA LYS A 82 10.67 -21.40 5.34
C LYS A 82 10.31 -20.13 4.54
N TYR A 83 9.16 -19.53 4.80
CA TYR A 83 8.68 -18.30 4.16
C TYR A 83 8.84 -17.09 5.06
N VAL A 84 8.68 -17.25 6.37
CA VAL A 84 8.91 -16.16 7.34
C VAL A 84 10.41 -15.90 7.52
N THR A 85 11.22 -16.95 7.59
CA THR A 85 12.67 -16.96 7.81
C THR A 85 13.14 -16.30 9.11
N ASP A 86 14.44 -16.42 9.39
CA ASP A 86 15.09 -15.81 10.56
C ASP A 86 15.60 -14.38 10.30
N ASP A 87 15.52 -13.85 9.07
CA ASP A 87 15.84 -12.44 8.80
C ASP A 87 14.83 -11.53 9.54
N PRO A 88 15.25 -10.44 10.20
CA PRO A 88 14.35 -9.63 11.02
C PRO A 88 13.27 -8.88 10.23
N VAL A 89 13.42 -8.67 8.92
CA VAL A 89 12.53 -7.85 8.07
C VAL A 89 11.97 -8.64 6.90
N PHE A 90 12.76 -9.52 6.30
CA PHE A 90 12.47 -10.16 5.02
C PHE A 90 12.06 -11.64 5.16
N GLY A 91 11.28 -12.09 4.19
CA GLY A 91 10.85 -13.47 4.02
C GLY A 91 10.79 -13.82 2.54
N TYR A 92 10.17 -14.95 2.22
CA TYR A 92 9.94 -15.42 0.86
C TYR A 92 8.44 -15.51 0.61
N ILE A 93 7.96 -14.95 -0.52
CA ILE A 93 6.52 -14.92 -0.85
C ILE A 93 5.93 -16.33 -0.86
N SER A 94 4.93 -16.56 -0.01
CA SER A 94 4.41 -17.90 0.24
C SER A 94 3.37 -18.35 -0.81
N PRO A 95 3.54 -19.55 -1.39
CA PRO A 95 2.53 -20.19 -2.23
C PRO A 95 1.46 -20.95 -1.42
N LEU A 96 1.52 -20.94 -0.07
CA LEU A 96 0.65 -21.78 0.77
C LEU A 96 -0.84 -21.46 0.56
N GLU A 97 -1.69 -22.44 0.29
CA GLU A 97 -3.14 -22.25 0.17
C GLU A 97 -3.85 -22.32 1.53
N LEU A 98 -5.02 -21.69 1.66
CA LEU A 98 -5.73 -21.63 2.94
C LEU A 98 -6.16 -23.03 3.41
N GLU A 99 -6.48 -23.92 2.48
CA GLU A 99 -6.73 -25.34 2.71
C GLU A 99 -5.60 -26.04 3.48
N GLU A 100 -4.35 -25.62 3.29
CA GLU A 100 -3.19 -26.24 3.94
C GLU A 100 -3.10 -25.89 5.44
N TYR A 101 -3.89 -24.94 5.93
CA TYR A 101 -3.98 -24.63 7.37
C TYR A 101 -4.90 -25.60 8.12
N PHE A 102 -5.68 -26.43 7.44
CA PHE A 102 -6.69 -27.29 8.06
C PHE A 102 -6.22 -28.73 8.29
N ASP A 103 -6.75 -29.35 9.35
CA ASP A 103 -6.57 -30.77 9.64
C ASP A 103 -7.74 -31.56 9.02
N PRO A 104 -7.50 -32.44 8.02
CA PRO A 104 -8.56 -33.21 7.38
C PRO A 104 -9.34 -34.12 8.33
N SER A 105 -8.71 -34.60 9.41
CA SER A 105 -9.37 -35.44 10.40
C SER A 105 -10.36 -34.63 11.25
N LYS A 106 -9.99 -33.39 11.62
CA LYS A 106 -10.86 -32.47 12.34
C LYS A 106 -12.02 -31.98 11.48
N ILE A 107 -11.78 -31.67 10.19
CA ILE A 107 -12.86 -31.37 9.24
C ILE A 107 -13.84 -32.54 9.15
N THR A 108 -13.36 -33.78 9.00
CA THR A 108 -14.22 -34.96 8.91
C THR A 108 -15.07 -35.16 10.17
N ALA A 109 -14.48 -34.99 11.35
CA ALA A 109 -15.21 -35.06 12.63
C ALA A 109 -16.23 -33.91 12.79
N LEU A 110 -15.91 -32.72 12.29
CA LEU A 110 -16.82 -31.57 12.29
C LEU A 110 -18.01 -31.78 11.35
N HIS A 111 -17.80 -32.35 10.16
CA HIS A 111 -18.88 -32.70 9.23
C HIS A 111 -19.84 -33.74 9.83
N GLN A 112 -19.32 -34.72 10.59
CA GLN A 112 -20.17 -35.64 11.34
C GLN A 112 -21.05 -34.89 12.36
N LYS A 113 -20.46 -34.00 13.17
CA LYS A 113 -21.21 -33.16 14.13
C LYS A 113 -22.23 -32.23 13.46
N LEU A 114 -21.91 -31.65 12.30
CA LEU A 114 -22.79 -30.75 11.54
C LEU A 114 -24.05 -31.46 11.00
N ASN A 115 -23.95 -32.76 10.72
CA ASN A 115 -25.06 -33.59 10.24
C ASN A 115 -26.03 -34.03 11.36
N GLU A 116 -25.60 -33.98 12.62
CA GLU A 116 -26.44 -34.30 13.79
C GLU A 116 -27.31 -33.12 14.25
N ILE A 117 -27.00 -31.90 13.81
CA ILE A 117 -27.67 -30.66 14.21
C ILE A 117 -28.65 -30.20 13.11
N HIS A 118 -29.91 -29.99 13.48
CA HIS A 118 -31.00 -29.68 12.56
C HIS A 118 -31.44 -28.21 12.57
N GLY A 119 -31.16 -27.45 13.62
CA GLY A 119 -31.37 -26.00 13.67
C GLY A 119 -30.25 -25.20 13.00
N CYS A 120 -30.33 -23.88 13.15
CA CYS A 120 -29.38 -22.94 12.55
C CYS A 120 -27.95 -23.19 13.08
N LYS A 121 -27.01 -23.39 12.14
CA LYS A 121 -25.58 -23.55 12.38
C LYS A 121 -24.83 -22.32 11.86
N VAL A 122 -23.85 -21.82 12.59
CA VAL A 122 -22.99 -20.71 12.12
C VAL A 122 -21.52 -21.10 12.21
N ILE A 123 -20.83 -21.04 11.08
CA ILE A 123 -19.39 -21.32 10.94
C ILE A 123 -18.68 -19.99 10.75
N ILE A 124 -17.72 -19.66 11.63
CA ILE A 124 -17.10 -18.33 11.74
C ILE A 124 -15.58 -18.47 11.72
N GLY A 125 -14.92 -17.66 10.89
CA GLY A 125 -13.46 -17.55 10.85
C GLY A 125 -12.88 -17.73 9.44
N PRO A 126 -11.54 -17.68 9.30
CA PRO A 126 -10.87 -17.98 8.04
C PRO A 126 -11.21 -19.41 7.61
N GLY A 127 -11.54 -19.62 6.34
CA GLY A 127 -11.96 -20.90 5.79
C GLY A 127 -13.37 -21.34 6.19
N ALA A 128 -14.25 -20.45 6.68
CA ALA A 128 -15.63 -20.80 6.99
C ALA A 128 -16.35 -21.41 5.77
N THR A 129 -16.08 -20.90 4.57
CA THR A 129 -16.62 -21.43 3.31
C THR A 129 -15.80 -22.58 2.69
N LEU A 130 -14.65 -22.94 3.26
CA LEU A 130 -13.98 -24.24 2.98
C LEU A 130 -14.65 -25.37 3.78
N VAL A 131 -15.00 -25.09 5.03
CA VAL A 131 -15.47 -26.08 6.00
C VAL A 131 -16.99 -26.27 5.91
N SER A 132 -17.75 -25.23 5.53
CA SER A 132 -19.20 -25.31 5.34
C SER A 132 -19.60 -26.04 4.07
N GLU A 133 -20.48 -27.03 4.19
CA GLU A 133 -21.22 -27.56 3.04
C GLU A 133 -22.46 -26.69 2.77
N ASN A 134 -22.63 -26.25 1.52
CA ASN A 134 -23.82 -25.54 1.01
C ASN A 134 -24.45 -24.48 1.95
N PRO A 135 -23.67 -23.49 2.46
CA PRO A 135 -24.22 -22.45 3.34
C PRO A 135 -25.31 -21.63 2.63
N SER A 136 -26.44 -21.45 3.31
CA SER A 136 -27.62 -20.71 2.81
C SER A 136 -27.43 -19.19 2.86
N ALA A 137 -26.52 -18.71 3.72
CA ALA A 137 -26.04 -17.34 3.72
C ALA A 137 -24.52 -17.33 3.89
N ILE A 138 -23.85 -16.39 3.20
CA ILE A 138 -22.40 -16.22 3.25
C ILE A 138 -22.07 -14.74 3.39
N LEU A 139 -21.40 -14.41 4.49
CA LEU A 139 -20.89 -13.07 4.78
C LEU A 139 -19.37 -13.09 4.68
N TYR A 140 -18.77 -12.05 4.10
CA TYR A 140 -17.33 -11.88 4.03
C TYR A 140 -16.89 -10.70 4.91
N ALA A 141 -16.32 -10.99 6.08
CA ALA A 141 -15.78 -9.99 7.00
C ALA A 141 -14.35 -9.58 6.58
N ASP A 142 -14.15 -8.29 6.33
CA ASP A 142 -12.93 -7.73 5.74
C ASP A 142 -12.53 -6.42 6.44
N MET A 143 -11.28 -5.98 6.23
CA MET A 143 -10.76 -4.65 6.62
C MET A 143 -9.48 -4.35 5.84
N PRO A 144 -9.11 -3.07 5.63
CA PRO A 144 -7.84 -2.70 5.02
C PRO A 144 -6.64 -3.11 5.88
N ARG A 145 -5.50 -3.35 5.23
CA ARG A 145 -4.30 -3.88 5.91
C ARG A 145 -3.73 -2.91 6.94
N TRP A 146 -3.86 -1.59 6.75
CA TRP A 146 -3.46 -0.60 7.75
C TRP A 146 -4.13 -0.83 9.12
N GLU A 147 -5.38 -1.31 9.16
CA GLU A 147 -6.08 -1.60 10.42
C GLU A 147 -5.53 -2.86 11.08
N ILE A 148 -5.21 -3.90 10.30
CA ILE A 148 -4.50 -5.09 10.79
C ILE A 148 -3.16 -4.68 11.41
N GLN A 149 -2.41 -3.76 10.78
CA GLN A 149 -1.17 -3.23 11.35
C GLN A 149 -1.39 -2.52 12.69
N LYS A 150 -2.45 -1.71 12.84
CA LYS A 150 -2.79 -1.07 14.13
C LYS A 150 -3.16 -2.11 15.19
N ARG A 151 -3.89 -3.17 14.83
CA ARG A 151 -4.24 -4.27 15.74
C ARG A 151 -3.01 -5.03 16.24
N PHE A 152 -2.04 -5.30 15.35
CA PHE A 152 -0.73 -5.84 15.72
C PHE A 152 0.02 -4.92 16.69
N ARG A 153 0.12 -3.61 16.39
CA ARG A 153 0.76 -2.61 17.30
C ARG A 153 0.09 -2.50 18.67
N GLN A 154 -1.18 -2.88 18.77
CA GLN A 154 -1.97 -2.89 20.00
C GLN A 154 -2.01 -4.27 20.70
N ASN A 155 -1.36 -5.30 20.14
CA ASN A 155 -1.43 -6.71 20.60
C ASN A 155 -2.87 -7.28 20.63
N THR A 156 -3.77 -6.80 19.76
CA THR A 156 -5.19 -7.24 19.70
C THR A 156 -5.49 -8.22 18.57
N ALA A 157 -4.58 -8.38 17.61
CA ALA A 157 -4.62 -9.40 16.56
C ALA A 157 -3.34 -10.26 16.58
N CYS A 158 -3.42 -11.41 15.92
CA CYS A 158 -2.34 -12.37 15.76
C CYS A 158 -2.30 -12.89 14.31
N ASN A 159 -1.23 -13.60 13.94
CA ASN A 159 -1.09 -14.18 12.61
C ASN A 159 -2.00 -15.39 12.38
N LEU A 160 -2.25 -15.72 11.11
CA LEU A 160 -3.17 -16.78 10.72
C LEU A 160 -2.79 -18.14 11.36
N GLY A 161 -3.68 -18.68 12.19
CA GLY A 161 -3.52 -19.97 12.85
C GLY A 161 -2.48 -20.01 13.98
N ARG A 162 -2.07 -18.85 14.52
CA ARG A 162 -1.08 -18.72 15.60
C ARG A 162 -1.58 -17.80 16.71
N ALA A 163 -1.21 -18.06 17.96
CA ALA A 163 -1.65 -17.30 19.13
C ALA A 163 -0.65 -16.19 19.53
N ASN A 164 0.04 -15.63 18.55
CA ASN A 164 1.24 -14.82 18.75
C ASN A 164 0.97 -13.32 18.97
N TYR A 165 -0.05 -12.98 19.74
CA TYR A 165 -0.52 -11.60 20.00
C TYR A 165 0.57 -10.66 20.53
N THR A 166 1.53 -11.18 21.29
CA THR A 166 2.60 -10.38 21.94
C THR A 166 3.95 -10.47 21.24
N ASP A 167 4.02 -11.07 20.05
CA ASP A 167 5.22 -10.97 19.21
C ASP A 167 5.44 -9.52 18.78
N SER A 168 6.69 -9.15 18.47
CA SER A 168 6.98 -7.79 17.98
C SER A 168 6.19 -7.49 16.69
N PHE A 169 5.65 -6.27 16.58
CA PHE A 169 4.96 -5.78 15.38
C PHE A 169 5.73 -6.09 14.08
N VAL A 170 7.06 -5.91 14.07
CA VAL A 170 7.92 -6.19 12.91
C VAL A 170 7.80 -7.66 12.45
N TYR A 171 7.78 -8.60 13.39
CA TYR A 171 7.60 -10.02 13.10
C TYR A 171 6.18 -10.33 12.60
N GLN A 172 5.15 -9.81 13.28
CA GLN A 172 3.75 -10.04 12.90
C GLN A 172 3.45 -9.49 11.50
N TYR A 173 3.94 -8.29 11.20
CA TYR A 173 3.85 -7.63 9.90
C TYR A 173 4.61 -8.41 8.81
N LYS A 174 5.86 -8.83 9.08
CA LYS A 174 6.63 -9.69 8.16
C LYS A 174 5.86 -10.98 7.84
N HIS A 175 5.37 -11.66 8.86
CA HIS A 175 4.58 -12.88 8.69
C HIS A 175 3.31 -12.65 7.86
N ALA A 176 2.61 -11.53 8.09
CA ALA A 176 1.43 -11.19 7.32
C ALA A 176 1.75 -10.87 5.85
N TYR A 177 2.78 -10.06 5.59
CA TYR A 177 3.20 -9.66 4.24
C TYR A 177 3.65 -10.84 3.36
N PHE A 178 4.48 -11.73 3.91
CA PHE A 178 5.03 -12.87 3.17
C PHE A 178 4.10 -14.09 3.16
N VAL A 179 3.18 -14.21 4.12
CA VAL A 179 2.31 -15.39 4.29
C VAL A 179 0.83 -15.01 4.36
N ASP A 180 0.33 -14.46 5.48
CA ASP A 180 -1.11 -14.44 5.79
C ASP A 180 -1.94 -13.69 4.75
N TRP A 181 -1.47 -12.54 4.26
CA TRP A 181 -2.15 -11.76 3.22
C TRP A 181 -2.11 -12.48 1.87
N ARG A 182 -1.01 -13.15 1.54
CA ARG A 182 -0.91 -13.93 0.28
C ARG A 182 -1.85 -15.14 0.29
N VAL A 183 -2.00 -15.80 1.44
CA VAL A 183 -3.00 -16.86 1.68
C VAL A 183 -4.43 -16.28 1.59
N GLY A 184 -4.69 -15.20 2.34
CA GLY A 184 -6.01 -14.57 2.42
C GLY A 184 -6.50 -13.99 1.09
N ASP A 185 -5.63 -13.35 0.32
CA ASP A 185 -5.97 -12.73 -0.97
C ASP A 185 -6.22 -13.77 -2.06
N ARG A 186 -5.40 -14.83 -2.13
CA ARG A 186 -5.67 -15.97 -3.04
C ARG A 186 -7.01 -16.62 -2.74
N TYR A 187 -7.36 -16.75 -1.46
CA TYR A 187 -8.66 -17.28 -1.06
C TYR A 187 -9.83 -16.31 -1.34
N LYS A 188 -9.69 -15.02 -0.98
CA LYS A 188 -10.67 -13.94 -1.25
C LYS A 188 -11.11 -13.95 -2.71
N LYS A 189 -10.15 -13.96 -3.64
CA LYS A 189 -10.41 -13.98 -5.09
C LYS A 189 -11.21 -15.19 -5.58
N ARG A 190 -11.13 -16.33 -4.88
CA ARG A 190 -11.83 -17.58 -5.24
C ARG A 190 -13.28 -17.66 -4.74
N ILE A 191 -13.66 -16.82 -3.78
CA ILE A 191 -14.94 -16.96 -3.05
C ILE A 191 -15.76 -15.68 -2.90
N LEU A 192 -15.20 -14.47 -3.04
CA LEU A 192 -15.97 -13.23 -2.76
C LEU A 192 -17.21 -13.10 -3.66
N ASN A 193 -17.11 -13.54 -4.93
CA ASN A 193 -18.24 -13.57 -5.87
C ASN A 193 -19.31 -14.64 -5.56
N LYS A 194 -19.09 -15.52 -4.58
CA LYS A 194 -20.06 -16.47 -4.03
C LYS A 194 -20.67 -15.97 -2.72
N CYS A 195 -20.06 -14.97 -2.09
CA CYS A 195 -20.59 -14.34 -0.88
C CYS A 195 -21.88 -13.57 -1.22
N HIS A 196 -22.83 -13.56 -0.30
CA HIS A 196 -24.06 -12.76 -0.43
C HIS A 196 -23.82 -11.32 0.02
N PHE A 197 -23.00 -11.17 1.07
CA PHE A 197 -22.70 -9.89 1.70
C PHE A 197 -21.21 -9.73 1.99
N VAL A 198 -20.78 -8.47 2.08
CA VAL A 198 -19.47 -8.06 2.58
C VAL A 198 -19.68 -7.18 3.81
N VAL A 199 -18.88 -7.41 4.84
CA VAL A 199 -18.95 -6.72 6.13
C VAL A 199 -17.63 -5.98 6.38
N ASP A 200 -17.69 -4.65 6.36
CA ASP A 200 -16.64 -3.77 6.89
C ASP A 200 -16.55 -4.00 8.40
N THR A 201 -15.39 -4.47 8.86
CA THR A 201 -15.07 -4.69 10.28
C THR A 201 -13.94 -3.78 10.78
N THR A 202 -13.70 -2.67 10.08
CA THR A 202 -12.58 -1.75 10.35
C THR A 202 -12.74 -1.08 11.71
N ILE A 203 -13.96 -0.63 12.06
CA ILE A 203 -14.27 -0.04 13.37
C ILE A 203 -14.86 -1.12 14.31
N PRO A 204 -14.18 -1.49 15.41
CA PRO A 204 -14.66 -2.54 16.32
C PRO A 204 -16.04 -2.24 16.91
N ARG A 205 -16.93 -3.24 16.91
CA ARG A 205 -18.34 -3.20 17.32
C ARG A 205 -19.24 -2.27 16.49
N GLN A 206 -18.75 -1.70 15.39
CA GLN A 206 -19.52 -0.87 14.45
C GLN A 206 -19.43 -1.42 13.02
N PRO A 207 -19.76 -2.70 12.80
CA PRO A 207 -19.70 -3.31 11.48
C PRO A 207 -20.69 -2.66 10.52
N LYS A 208 -20.39 -2.72 9.23
CA LYS A 208 -21.28 -2.24 8.17
C LYS A 208 -21.37 -3.28 7.06
N MET A 209 -22.59 -3.64 6.68
CA MET A 209 -22.86 -4.68 5.69
C MET A 209 -23.48 -4.10 4.42
N ILE A 210 -22.94 -4.53 3.28
CA ILE A 210 -23.49 -4.31 1.94
C ILE A 210 -23.60 -5.65 1.20
N THR A 211 -24.45 -5.72 0.18
CA THR A 211 -24.48 -6.89 -0.70
C THR A 211 -23.22 -6.96 -1.58
N THR A 212 -22.83 -8.15 -1.99
CA THR A 212 -21.72 -8.32 -2.95
C THR A 212 -22.03 -7.64 -4.30
N ALA A 213 -23.30 -7.53 -4.67
CA ALA A 213 -23.75 -6.76 -5.83
C ALA A 213 -23.47 -5.25 -5.68
N ALA A 214 -23.81 -4.66 -4.53
CA ALA A 214 -23.51 -3.26 -4.21
C ALA A 214 -22.00 -2.98 -4.22
N LEU A 215 -21.18 -3.91 -3.70
CA LEU A 215 -19.72 -3.82 -3.82
C LEU A 215 -19.28 -3.85 -5.29
N SER A 216 -19.79 -4.80 -6.08
CA SER A 216 -19.41 -4.93 -7.50
C SER A 216 -19.73 -3.67 -8.30
N GLU A 217 -20.91 -3.09 -8.12
CA GLU A 217 -21.33 -1.84 -8.76
C GLU A 217 -20.50 -0.64 -8.25
N ALA A 218 -20.13 -0.60 -6.96
CA ALA A 218 -19.28 0.45 -6.42
C ALA A 218 -17.85 0.41 -6.98
N LEU A 219 -17.27 -0.78 -7.14
CA LEU A 219 -15.96 -0.96 -7.76
C LEU A 219 -16.00 -0.60 -9.26
N GLN A 220 -17.08 -0.96 -9.96
CA GLN A 220 -17.31 -0.53 -11.35
C GLN A 220 -17.42 0.99 -11.44
N GLN A 221 -18.24 1.65 -10.61
CA GLN A 221 -18.37 3.11 -10.60
C GLN A 221 -17.02 3.80 -10.33
N THR A 222 -16.20 3.21 -9.46
CA THR A 222 -14.87 3.75 -9.11
C THR A 222 -13.93 3.79 -10.31
N VAL A 223 -13.90 2.76 -11.18
CA VAL A 223 -13.00 2.74 -12.35
C VAL A 223 -13.44 3.65 -13.51
N HIS A 224 -14.62 4.30 -13.43
CA HIS A 224 -15.09 5.23 -14.47
C HIS A 224 -14.79 6.71 -14.18
N GLN A 225 -14.07 7.02 -13.10
CA GLN A 225 -13.77 8.39 -12.69
C GLN A 225 -12.41 8.50 -11.97
N PRO A 226 -11.81 9.70 -11.88
CA PRO A 226 -10.72 9.95 -10.94
C PRO A 226 -11.15 9.66 -9.50
N PHE A 227 -10.26 9.06 -8.70
CA PHE A 227 -10.53 8.78 -7.29
C PHE A 227 -9.27 8.90 -6.44
N ARG A 228 -9.45 8.88 -5.12
CA ARG A 228 -8.36 8.81 -4.14
C ARG A 228 -8.60 7.65 -3.17
N VAL A 229 -7.51 7.04 -2.70
CA VAL A 229 -7.54 6.11 -1.56
C VAL A 229 -7.44 6.89 -0.25
N VAL A 230 -7.75 6.29 0.89
CA VAL A 230 -7.60 6.94 2.20
C VAL A 230 -6.12 6.99 2.60
N PRO A 231 -5.50 8.18 2.73
CA PRO A 231 -4.14 8.28 3.21
C PRO A 231 -4.02 7.88 4.69
N PHE A 232 -2.91 7.24 5.04
CA PHE A 232 -2.50 7.10 6.43
C PHE A 232 -1.10 7.64 6.66
N PHE A 233 -0.84 8.10 7.89
CA PHE A 233 0.37 8.82 8.26
C PHE A 233 0.97 8.17 9.51
N ASP A 234 2.30 8.01 9.54
CA ASP A 234 3.00 7.27 10.60
C ASP A 234 4.21 8.06 11.13
N PRO A 235 4.38 8.20 12.47
CA PRO A 235 5.59 8.78 13.05
C PRO A 235 6.83 7.92 12.77
N GLY A 236 8.01 8.54 12.82
CA GLY A 236 9.26 7.81 12.58
C GLY A 236 10.50 8.47 13.17
N PRO A 237 11.64 7.76 13.27
CA PRO A 237 12.85 8.25 13.93
C PRO A 237 13.52 9.47 13.26
N TRP A 238 13.06 9.84 12.07
CA TRP A 238 13.55 10.95 11.26
C TRP A 238 12.46 11.97 10.92
N GLY A 239 11.22 11.71 11.34
CA GLY A 239 10.04 12.44 10.87
C GLY A 239 10.04 13.92 11.20
N GLY A 240 9.49 14.70 10.29
CA GLY A 240 9.35 16.13 10.35
C GLY A 240 7.99 16.63 10.83
N GLN A 241 7.72 17.90 10.51
CA GLN A 241 6.52 18.64 10.96
C GLN A 241 5.60 19.09 9.82
N TRP A 242 6.02 18.97 8.55
CA TRP A 242 5.28 19.52 7.40
C TRP A 242 3.92 18.86 7.21
N LEU A 243 3.85 17.53 7.35
CA LEU A 243 2.60 16.76 7.24
C LEU A 243 1.56 17.23 8.28
N LYS A 244 1.99 17.69 9.46
CA LYS A 244 1.09 18.20 10.51
C LYS A 244 0.37 19.47 10.08
N GLU A 245 1.03 20.33 9.32
CA GLU A 245 0.46 21.60 8.86
C GLU A 245 -0.24 21.49 7.50
N VAL A 246 0.31 20.71 6.55
CA VAL A 246 -0.30 20.56 5.21
C VAL A 246 -1.46 19.57 5.21
N CYS A 247 -1.37 18.45 5.91
CA CYS A 247 -2.46 17.45 6.00
C CYS A 247 -3.36 17.64 7.25
N ASP A 248 -3.11 18.69 8.05
CA ASP A 248 -3.81 18.99 9.31
C ASP A 248 -3.86 17.80 10.28
N LEU A 249 -2.71 17.18 10.54
CA LEU A 249 -2.61 16.03 11.44
C LEU A 249 -2.61 16.46 12.91
N ASP A 250 -2.73 15.48 13.80
CA ASP A 250 -2.70 15.71 15.24
C ASP A 250 -1.37 16.36 15.67
N ARG A 251 -1.46 17.62 16.13
CA ARG A 251 -0.31 18.42 16.55
C ARG A 251 0.33 17.93 17.84
N SER A 252 -0.35 17.06 18.61
CA SER A 252 0.20 16.41 19.80
C SER A 252 1.19 15.29 19.50
N GLN A 253 1.16 14.71 18.28
CA GLN A 253 2.16 13.75 17.84
C GLN A 253 3.53 14.44 17.70
N PRO A 254 4.64 13.77 18.08
CA PRO A 254 5.97 14.37 18.04
C PRO A 254 6.39 14.74 16.62
N ASN A 255 6.11 13.87 15.64
CA ASN A 255 6.36 14.07 14.22
C ASN A 255 5.44 13.19 13.37
N PHE A 256 5.53 13.36 12.05
CA PHE A 256 5.18 12.31 11.08
C PHE A 256 6.37 12.14 10.14
N ALA A 257 6.68 10.89 9.80
CA ALA A 257 7.75 10.56 8.86
C ALA A 257 7.17 10.16 7.50
N TRP A 258 6.18 9.28 7.53
CA TRP A 258 5.54 8.74 6.34
C TRP A 258 4.12 9.28 6.16
N GLY A 259 3.73 9.52 4.91
CA GLY A 259 2.34 9.70 4.48
C GLY A 259 2.06 8.86 3.24
N PHE A 260 1.32 7.76 3.39
CA PHE A 260 1.03 6.80 2.33
C PHE A 260 -0.31 7.17 1.67
N ASP A 261 -0.25 7.96 0.59
CA ASP A 261 -1.44 8.56 -0.08
C ASP A 261 -1.79 7.89 -1.42
N CYS A 262 -0.93 6.99 -1.92
CA CYS A 262 -1.29 5.98 -2.92
C CYS A 262 -0.41 4.73 -2.81
N VAL A 263 -0.74 3.85 -1.86
CA VAL A 263 -0.27 2.45 -1.75
C VAL A 263 -1.49 1.53 -1.68
N PRO A 264 -2.12 1.17 -2.82
CA PRO A 264 -3.39 0.44 -2.82
C PRO A 264 -3.37 -0.90 -2.09
N GLU A 265 -2.19 -1.49 -1.90
CA GLU A 265 -1.89 -2.66 -1.09
C GLU A 265 -2.15 -2.48 0.41
N GLU A 266 -2.05 -1.26 0.94
CA GLU A 266 -2.20 -0.94 2.37
C GLU A 266 -3.40 -0.02 2.68
N ASN A 267 -3.73 0.89 1.75
CA ASN A 267 -4.83 1.84 1.90
C ASN A 267 -6.23 1.20 1.81
N SER A 268 -7.24 2.04 1.90
CA SER A 268 -8.66 1.70 1.77
C SER A 268 -9.39 2.62 0.79
N LEU A 269 -10.61 2.22 0.44
CA LEU A 269 -11.61 3.07 -0.21
C LEU A 269 -12.77 3.29 0.76
N LEU A 270 -13.26 4.53 0.83
CA LEU A 270 -14.51 4.87 1.52
C LEU A 270 -15.64 4.96 0.50
N LEU A 271 -16.65 4.11 0.67
CA LEU A 271 -17.83 4.04 -0.20
C LEU A 271 -19.04 4.61 0.56
N GLY A 272 -19.60 5.71 0.06
CA GLY A 272 -20.75 6.38 0.64
C GLY A 272 -22.06 5.76 0.17
N PHE A 273 -22.89 5.30 1.12
CA PHE A 273 -24.23 4.76 0.91
C PHE A 273 -25.23 5.63 1.69
N GLY A 274 -25.49 6.84 1.19
CA GLY A 274 -26.25 7.86 1.90
C GLY A 274 -25.45 8.47 3.04
N GLU A 275 -25.98 8.43 4.28
CA GLU A 275 -25.27 8.91 5.47
C GLU A 275 -24.22 7.93 6.00
N GLN A 276 -24.20 6.69 5.50
CA GLN A 276 -23.28 5.65 5.93
C GLN A 276 -22.08 5.54 5.00
N VAL A 277 -20.90 5.23 5.56
CA VAL A 277 -19.64 5.08 4.82
C VAL A 277 -19.03 3.72 5.14
N VAL A 278 -18.91 2.87 4.14
CA VAL A 278 -18.29 1.53 4.24
C VAL A 278 -16.82 1.64 3.86
N GLU A 279 -15.93 1.11 4.70
CA GLU A 279 -14.49 1.06 4.40
C GLU A 279 -14.10 -0.33 3.90
N ILE A 280 -13.39 -0.39 2.76
CA ILE A 280 -12.90 -1.64 2.16
C ILE A 280 -11.41 -1.53 1.79
N PRO A 281 -10.65 -2.64 1.73
CA PRO A 281 -9.31 -2.64 1.12
C PRO A 281 -9.34 -2.10 -0.31
N SER A 282 -8.44 -1.18 -0.67
CA SER A 282 -8.30 -0.72 -2.06
C SER A 282 -7.89 -1.85 -3.03
N LEU A 283 -7.22 -2.89 -2.54
CA LEU A 283 -6.96 -4.12 -3.29
C LEU A 283 -8.20 -4.79 -3.86
N ASN A 284 -9.39 -4.62 -3.28
CA ASN A 284 -10.61 -5.17 -3.87
C ASN A 284 -10.88 -4.53 -5.26
N LEU A 285 -10.50 -3.27 -5.48
CA LEU A 285 -10.56 -2.65 -6.81
C LEU A 285 -9.56 -3.29 -7.78
N VAL A 286 -8.33 -3.57 -7.32
CA VAL A 286 -7.27 -4.20 -8.13
C VAL A 286 -7.65 -5.64 -8.50
N PHE A 287 -8.17 -6.42 -7.55
CA PHE A 287 -8.54 -7.82 -7.77
C PHE A 287 -9.78 -7.99 -8.65
N PHE A 288 -10.77 -7.10 -8.55
CA PHE A 288 -12.08 -7.28 -9.20
C PHE A 288 -12.36 -6.30 -10.35
N GLN A 289 -11.53 -5.30 -10.60
CA GLN A 289 -11.58 -4.42 -11.79
C GLN A 289 -10.18 -4.19 -12.45
N PRO A 290 -9.28 -5.18 -12.54
CA PRO A 290 -7.87 -4.95 -12.92
C PRO A 290 -7.68 -4.31 -14.29
N GLU A 291 -8.34 -4.81 -15.35
CA GLU A 291 -8.15 -4.28 -16.70
C GLU A 291 -8.67 -2.85 -16.86
N ALA A 292 -9.77 -2.50 -16.20
CA ALA A 292 -10.35 -1.16 -16.24
C ALA A 292 -9.56 -0.16 -15.39
N LEU A 293 -9.02 -0.61 -14.25
CA LEU A 293 -8.15 0.19 -13.39
C LEU A 293 -6.77 0.41 -14.02
N LEU A 294 -6.02 -0.67 -14.25
CA LEU A 294 -4.60 -0.67 -14.60
C LEU A 294 -4.36 -0.45 -16.10
N GLY A 295 -5.29 -0.91 -16.94
CA GLY A 295 -5.09 -1.08 -18.37
C GLY A 295 -4.59 -2.48 -18.71
N LYS A 296 -5.06 -3.03 -19.84
CA LYS A 296 -4.83 -4.44 -20.20
C LYS A 296 -3.36 -4.86 -20.21
N GLN A 297 -2.47 -4.08 -20.83
CA GLN A 297 -1.05 -4.42 -20.93
C GLN A 297 -0.34 -4.37 -19.57
N VAL A 298 -0.81 -3.51 -18.66
CA VAL A 298 -0.30 -3.43 -17.28
C VAL A 298 -0.76 -4.65 -16.50
N TYR A 299 -2.03 -5.04 -16.61
CA TYR A 299 -2.56 -6.25 -15.98
C TYR A 299 -1.87 -7.54 -16.50
N GLU A 300 -1.66 -7.66 -17.81
CA GLU A 300 -0.90 -8.77 -18.42
C GLU A 300 0.57 -8.81 -17.93
N GLY A 301 1.12 -7.68 -17.50
CA GLY A 301 2.48 -7.53 -17.01
C GLY A 301 2.67 -7.85 -15.52
N PHE A 302 1.90 -7.19 -14.67
CA PHE A 302 2.04 -7.23 -13.21
C PHE A 302 1.06 -8.19 -12.53
N GLY A 303 0.06 -8.71 -13.25
CA GLY A 303 -1.07 -9.39 -12.65
C GLY A 303 -1.90 -8.40 -11.82
N ASP A 304 -2.47 -8.88 -10.72
CA ASP A 304 -3.34 -8.10 -9.84
C ASP A 304 -2.59 -7.42 -8.68
N GLU A 305 -1.43 -6.85 -8.98
CA GLU A 305 -0.70 -5.88 -8.14
C GLU A 305 -0.78 -4.48 -8.77
N PHE A 306 -0.92 -3.43 -7.97
CA PHE A 306 -0.95 -2.06 -8.48
C PHE A 306 0.49 -1.53 -8.58
N PRO A 307 1.05 -1.17 -9.75
CA PRO A 307 2.51 -1.11 -9.93
C PRO A 307 3.21 0.20 -9.57
N ILE A 308 2.46 1.24 -9.15
CA ILE A 308 2.99 2.58 -8.84
C ILE A 308 2.57 2.95 -7.42
N ARG A 309 3.50 3.46 -6.61
CA ARG A 309 3.18 4.08 -5.32
C ARG A 309 3.67 5.53 -5.20
N PHE A 310 2.95 6.31 -4.40
CA PHE A 310 3.27 7.70 -4.05
C PHE A 310 3.26 7.85 -2.53
N ASP A 311 4.44 8.12 -1.95
CA ASP A 311 4.64 8.22 -0.51
C ASP A 311 5.31 9.55 -0.13
N PHE A 312 4.81 10.23 0.90
CA PHE A 312 5.49 11.37 1.50
C PHE A 312 6.55 10.90 2.48
N LEU A 313 7.77 11.40 2.30
CA LEU A 313 8.87 11.28 3.25
C LEU A 313 9.18 12.68 3.80
N ASP A 314 8.62 13.00 4.96
CA ASP A 314 8.76 14.29 5.65
C ASP A 314 9.98 14.28 6.59
N THR A 315 11.07 14.93 6.16
CA THR A 315 12.27 15.21 6.98
C THR A 315 12.34 16.67 7.43
N MET A 316 11.27 17.45 7.24
CA MET A 316 11.21 18.89 7.52
C MET A 316 11.30 19.15 9.03
N GLU A 317 12.42 19.73 9.51
CA GLU A 317 12.75 19.82 10.95
C GLU A 317 12.93 18.45 11.64
N GLY A 318 13.17 17.42 10.83
CA GLY A 318 13.48 16.05 11.25
C GLY A 318 14.97 15.73 11.08
N GLY A 319 15.27 14.57 10.50
CA GLY A 319 16.63 14.15 10.19
C GLY A 319 16.72 13.36 8.89
N ASN A 320 17.94 13.03 8.45
CA ASN A 320 18.17 12.23 7.25
C ASN A 320 17.37 10.91 7.26
N LEU A 321 16.82 10.49 6.13
CA LEU A 321 16.36 9.12 5.92
C LEU A 321 17.54 8.13 6.09
N SER A 322 17.30 6.84 6.28
CA SER A 322 18.39 5.84 6.27
C SER A 322 19.19 5.88 4.96
N LEU A 323 20.51 5.72 5.05
CA LEU A 323 21.33 5.41 3.88
C LEU A 323 21.04 3.98 3.45
N GLN A 324 20.62 3.79 2.20
CA GLN A 324 19.99 2.54 1.77
C GLN A 324 20.23 2.24 0.29
N VAL A 325 19.84 1.03 -0.12
CA VAL A 325 19.89 0.52 -1.50
C VAL A 325 18.75 -0.48 -1.73
N HIS A 326 18.16 -0.49 -2.93
CA HIS A 326 17.13 -1.46 -3.31
C HIS A 326 17.73 -2.66 -4.04
N PRO A 327 17.13 -3.86 -3.90
CA PRO A 327 17.63 -5.07 -4.54
C PRO A 327 17.57 -5.01 -6.07
N LEU A 328 18.54 -5.63 -6.73
CA LEU A 328 18.45 -5.92 -8.17
C LEU A 328 17.30 -6.90 -8.45
N LYS A 329 16.76 -6.90 -9.68
CA LYS A 329 15.64 -7.75 -10.09
C LYS A 329 15.94 -9.25 -9.89
N GLU A 330 17.13 -9.68 -10.27
CA GLU A 330 17.57 -11.07 -10.14
C GLU A 330 17.68 -11.46 -8.66
N TYR A 331 18.18 -10.53 -7.83
CA TYR A 331 18.34 -10.72 -6.39
C TYR A 331 17.00 -10.81 -5.66
N ILE A 332 16.04 -9.92 -5.96
CA ILE A 332 14.73 -9.93 -5.29
C ILE A 332 13.93 -11.19 -5.64
N LYS A 333 14.08 -11.68 -6.88
CA LYS A 333 13.49 -12.92 -7.39
C LYS A 333 14.09 -14.16 -6.73
N GLU A 334 15.42 -14.24 -6.64
CA GLU A 334 16.10 -15.38 -6.01
C GLU A 334 15.86 -15.44 -4.49
N LYS A 335 15.97 -14.30 -3.79
CA LYS A 335 16.00 -14.27 -2.31
C LYS A 335 14.63 -14.15 -1.66
N PHE A 336 13.63 -13.56 -2.32
CA PHE A 336 12.33 -13.27 -1.71
C PHE A 336 11.12 -13.66 -2.57
N GLY A 337 11.33 -14.10 -3.82
CA GLY A 337 10.26 -14.59 -4.70
C GLY A 337 9.44 -13.51 -5.42
N MET A 338 9.92 -12.26 -5.48
CA MET A 338 9.28 -11.17 -6.23
C MET A 338 9.64 -11.20 -7.72
N THR A 339 8.75 -10.77 -8.61
CA THR A 339 8.97 -10.78 -10.08
C THR A 339 9.62 -9.51 -10.63
N TYR A 340 9.47 -8.39 -9.92
CA TYR A 340 10.08 -7.08 -10.20
C TYR A 340 10.57 -6.46 -8.89
N THR A 341 11.28 -5.33 -8.98
CA THR A 341 11.93 -4.68 -7.83
C THR A 341 11.45 -3.25 -7.61
N GLN A 342 11.84 -2.66 -6.48
CA GLN A 342 11.69 -1.24 -6.18
C GLN A 342 12.75 -0.44 -6.94
N ASP A 343 12.41 -0.01 -8.15
CA ASP A 343 12.97 1.21 -8.73
C ASP A 343 12.18 2.41 -8.13
N GLU A 344 12.86 3.49 -7.72
CA GLU A 344 12.22 4.66 -7.11
C GLU A 344 12.74 5.99 -7.67
N SER A 345 12.15 7.09 -7.22
CA SER A 345 12.58 8.45 -7.53
C SER A 345 12.08 9.42 -6.46
N TYR A 346 12.86 10.46 -6.15
CA TYR A 346 12.47 11.51 -5.20
C TYR A 346 12.13 12.78 -5.95
N TYR A 347 10.85 13.16 -5.91
CA TYR A 347 10.38 14.48 -6.29
C TYR A 347 10.43 15.39 -5.05
N MET A 348 11.22 16.47 -5.11
CA MET A 348 11.42 17.38 -3.98
C MET A 348 10.22 18.32 -3.86
N LEU A 349 9.18 17.87 -3.15
CA LEU A 349 7.90 18.57 -3.01
C LEU A 349 8.01 19.87 -2.23
N ASP A 350 8.83 19.90 -1.18
CA ASP A 350 9.14 21.10 -0.40
C ASP A 350 10.54 20.99 0.23
N VAL A 351 11.24 22.11 0.44
CA VAL A 351 12.64 22.11 0.91
C VAL A 351 13.02 23.40 1.66
N LYS A 352 14.04 23.32 2.53
CA LYS A 352 14.80 24.49 2.98
C LYS A 352 16.09 24.69 2.18
N GLU A 353 16.74 25.83 2.39
CA GLU A 353 17.94 26.31 1.66
C GLU A 353 19.10 25.30 1.66
N ASP A 354 19.35 24.62 2.79
CA ASP A 354 20.43 23.64 2.95
C ASP A 354 20.01 22.18 2.63
N SER A 355 18.84 21.95 2.02
CA SER A 355 18.36 20.59 1.73
C SER A 355 19.24 19.85 0.72
N PHE A 356 19.31 18.52 0.85
CA PHE A 356 20.17 17.69 0.01
C PHE A 356 19.66 16.26 -0.13
N VAL A 357 20.19 15.55 -1.13
CA VAL A 357 20.15 14.08 -1.21
C VAL A 357 21.59 13.53 -1.24
N TYR A 358 21.77 12.35 -0.66
CA TYR A 358 22.87 11.47 -1.03
C TYR A 358 22.41 10.62 -2.23
N LEU A 359 23.18 10.62 -3.32
CA LEU A 359 22.84 9.89 -4.54
C LEU A 359 24.11 9.49 -5.31
N GLY A 360 24.34 8.17 -5.41
CA GLY A 360 25.51 7.62 -6.07
C GLY A 360 26.78 7.69 -5.20
N LEU A 361 27.77 6.88 -5.57
CA LEU A 361 29.04 6.77 -4.86
C LEU A 361 30.00 7.89 -5.27
N LYS A 362 31.01 8.20 -4.45
CA LYS A 362 32.10 9.08 -4.88
C LYS A 362 33.03 8.37 -5.89
N GLU A 363 33.74 9.14 -6.69
CA GLU A 363 34.72 8.61 -7.64
C GLU A 363 35.86 7.87 -6.93
N ASN A 364 36.26 6.72 -7.47
CA ASN A 364 37.43 5.95 -7.02
C ASN A 364 37.42 5.54 -5.54
N ILE A 365 36.23 5.35 -4.92
CA ILE A 365 36.16 4.73 -3.59
C ILE A 365 36.60 3.26 -3.64
N ASP A 366 37.11 2.75 -2.52
CA ASP A 366 37.36 1.31 -2.33
C ASP A 366 36.09 0.66 -1.73
N PRO A 367 35.43 -0.27 -2.45
CA PRO A 367 34.25 -1.00 -1.94
C PRO A 367 34.49 -1.76 -0.64
N GLU A 368 35.66 -2.38 -0.46
CA GLU A 368 35.96 -3.17 0.74
C GLU A 368 36.25 -2.25 1.95
N CYS A 369 36.81 -1.05 1.73
CA CYS A 369 36.87 -0.01 2.77
C CYS A 369 35.48 0.44 3.21
N MET A 370 34.58 0.78 2.26
CA MET A 370 33.22 1.20 2.58
C MET A 370 32.46 0.13 3.37
N MET A 371 32.52 -1.14 2.92
CA MET A 371 31.84 -2.25 3.60
C MET A 371 32.44 -2.54 4.99
N LYS A 372 33.76 -2.40 5.14
CA LYS A 372 34.44 -2.54 6.44
C LYS A 372 33.99 -1.45 7.42
N ASP A 373 33.90 -0.20 6.99
CA ASP A 373 33.50 0.93 7.84
C ASP A 373 32.01 0.85 8.21
N LEU A 374 31.14 0.46 7.28
CA LEU A 374 29.73 0.13 7.58
C LEU A 374 29.64 -0.99 8.64
N THR A 375 30.46 -2.04 8.51
CA THR A 375 30.50 -3.15 9.48
C THR A 375 31.02 -2.69 10.85
N ALA A 376 32.03 -1.82 10.88
CA ALA A 376 32.54 -1.24 12.13
C ALA A 376 31.50 -0.34 12.81
N ALA A 377 30.72 0.41 12.03
CA ALA A 377 29.64 1.25 12.53
C ALA A 377 28.45 0.45 13.06
N GLN A 378 28.05 -0.63 12.38
CA GLN A 378 27.03 -1.55 12.87
C GLN A 378 27.42 -2.21 14.22
N ASN A 379 28.73 -2.43 14.43
CA ASN A 379 29.28 -2.93 15.69
C ASN A 379 29.56 -1.82 16.73
N ASN A 380 29.00 -0.61 16.54
CA ASN A 380 29.18 0.56 17.42
C ASN A 380 30.66 0.93 17.71
N SER A 381 31.57 0.62 16.79
CA SER A 381 33.01 0.87 16.98
C SER A 381 33.44 2.27 16.53
N ILE A 382 32.80 2.81 15.49
CA ILE A 382 32.96 4.17 14.93
C ILE A 382 31.62 4.65 14.33
N PRO A 383 31.36 5.96 14.16
CA PRO A 383 30.30 6.41 13.25
C PRO A 383 30.69 6.11 11.79
N PHE A 384 29.69 5.92 10.91
CA PHE A 384 29.94 5.83 9.46
C PHE A 384 29.91 7.23 8.82
N GLU A 385 31.06 7.66 8.30
CA GLU A 385 31.26 8.94 7.65
C GLU A 385 30.76 8.92 6.18
N ALA A 386 29.44 9.00 5.99
CA ALA A 386 28.80 8.87 4.68
C ALA A 386 29.38 9.81 3.61
N ASP A 387 29.75 11.04 3.98
CA ASP A 387 30.38 12.04 3.10
C ASP A 387 31.74 11.60 2.52
N GLN A 388 32.39 10.55 3.06
CA GLN A 388 33.62 10.00 2.46
C GLN A 388 33.32 9.10 1.25
N TYR A 389 32.16 8.45 1.24
CA TYR A 389 31.85 7.36 0.31
C TYR A 389 30.73 7.68 -0.68
N VAL A 390 29.77 8.52 -0.29
CA VAL A 390 28.54 8.78 -1.05
C VAL A 390 28.51 10.25 -1.47
N GLN A 391 28.05 10.51 -2.70
CA GLN A 391 28.00 11.87 -3.22
C GLN A 391 26.75 12.59 -2.70
N LYS A 392 26.95 13.80 -2.17
CA LYS A 392 25.92 14.69 -1.64
C LYS A 392 25.60 15.78 -2.67
N TRP A 393 24.32 16.04 -2.89
CA TRP A 393 23.81 17.00 -3.88
C TRP A 393 22.81 17.95 -3.22
N PRO A 394 22.98 19.28 -3.32
CA PRO A 394 21.98 20.24 -2.84
C PRO A 394 20.74 20.19 -3.72
N MET A 395 19.55 20.33 -3.13
CA MET A 395 18.26 20.20 -3.80
C MET A 395 17.41 21.48 -3.72
N GLN A 396 16.57 21.69 -4.72
CA GLN A 396 15.56 22.76 -4.79
C GLN A 396 14.15 22.18 -4.87
N LYS A 397 13.14 23.01 -4.57
CA LYS A 397 11.73 22.62 -4.75
C LYS A 397 11.50 22.30 -6.24
N HIS A 398 10.83 21.18 -6.49
CA HIS A 398 10.59 20.60 -7.82
C HIS A 398 11.81 19.98 -8.52
N ASP A 399 12.96 19.81 -7.85
CA ASP A 399 14.00 18.90 -8.36
C ASP A 399 13.47 17.45 -8.34
N HIS A 400 13.89 16.62 -9.29
CA HIS A 400 13.46 15.21 -9.36
C HIS A 400 14.61 14.26 -9.70
N VAL A 401 15.06 13.49 -8.71
CA VAL A 401 16.14 12.51 -8.90
C VAL A 401 15.60 11.10 -9.08
N SER A 402 16.17 10.34 -10.03
CA SER A 402 15.85 8.94 -10.23
C SER A 402 16.76 8.03 -9.41
N ILE A 403 16.25 6.90 -8.95
CA ILE A 403 16.92 5.97 -8.04
C ILE A 403 16.66 4.53 -8.54
N PRO A 404 17.29 4.12 -9.65
CA PRO A 404 17.19 2.74 -10.12
C PRO A 404 17.79 1.78 -9.08
N ALA A 405 17.27 0.56 -9.03
CA ALA A 405 17.68 -0.51 -8.12
C ALA A 405 19.20 -0.75 -8.13
N GLY A 406 19.80 -0.84 -6.95
CA GLY A 406 21.27 -0.92 -6.75
C GLY A 406 21.99 0.43 -6.55
N THR A 407 21.31 1.57 -6.63
CA THR A 407 21.88 2.89 -6.30
C THR A 407 21.92 3.11 -4.78
N VAL A 408 23.08 3.48 -4.23
CA VAL A 408 23.19 3.95 -2.84
C VAL A 408 22.66 5.38 -2.74
N HIS A 409 21.70 5.61 -1.85
CA HIS A 409 21.00 6.89 -1.74
C HIS A 409 20.44 7.15 -0.32
N CYS A 410 20.03 8.40 -0.06
CA CYS A 410 19.28 8.84 1.12
C CYS A 410 18.73 10.26 0.91
N SER A 411 17.49 10.51 1.34
CA SER A 411 16.98 11.89 1.48
C SER A 411 17.55 12.54 2.75
N GLY A 412 18.06 13.77 2.63
CA GLY A 412 18.59 14.56 3.74
C GLY A 412 17.51 15.13 4.66
N ALA A 413 17.93 15.81 5.71
CA ALA A 413 17.05 16.61 6.56
C ALA A 413 16.49 17.84 5.81
N ASP A 414 15.43 18.43 6.37
CA ASP A 414 14.79 19.68 5.89
C ASP A 414 14.24 19.61 4.45
N SER A 415 13.61 18.49 4.11
CA SER A 415 12.86 18.29 2.87
C SER A 415 11.55 17.56 3.09
N VAL A 416 10.65 17.67 2.11
CA VAL A 416 9.56 16.73 1.89
C VAL A 416 9.75 16.14 0.51
N VAL A 417 10.02 14.84 0.49
CA VAL A 417 10.07 14.06 -0.74
C VAL A 417 8.69 13.49 -1.00
N LEU A 418 8.19 13.66 -2.21
CA LEU A 418 7.19 12.78 -2.78
C LEU A 418 7.95 11.67 -3.51
N GLU A 419 8.01 10.50 -2.89
CA GLU A 419 8.62 9.31 -3.46
C GLU A 419 7.67 8.72 -4.50
N ILE A 420 8.14 8.53 -5.72
CA ILE A 420 7.39 7.87 -6.80
C ILE A 420 8.16 6.61 -7.16
N SER A 421 7.57 5.45 -6.89
CA SER A 421 8.31 4.19 -6.88
C SER A 421 7.45 2.97 -7.23
N ALA A 422 8.11 1.84 -7.46
CA ALA A 422 7.45 0.56 -7.69
C ALA A 422 7.03 -0.13 -6.38
N THR A 423 5.97 -0.93 -6.47
CA THR A 423 5.21 -1.51 -5.33
C THR A 423 5.87 -2.57 -4.44
N PRO A 424 7.09 -3.10 -4.67
CA PRO A 424 7.79 -3.91 -3.68
C PRO A 424 8.28 -3.10 -2.44
N TYR A 425 7.36 -2.45 -1.71
CA TYR A 425 7.62 -1.34 -0.79
C TYR A 425 8.34 -1.71 0.52
N ILE A 426 8.38 -2.99 0.89
CA ILE A 426 9.15 -3.43 2.06
C ILE A 426 10.66 -3.53 1.77
N PHE A 427 11.09 -3.59 0.49
CA PHE A 427 12.43 -4.01 0.08
C PHE A 427 13.47 -2.89 0.05
N THR A 428 13.74 -2.33 1.23
CA THR A 428 14.77 -1.31 1.46
C THR A 428 15.92 -1.87 2.30
N PHE A 429 17.09 -2.10 1.71
CA PHE A 429 18.27 -2.53 2.45
C PHE A 429 18.98 -1.32 3.04
N LYS A 430 18.67 -1.05 4.31
CA LYS A 430 19.37 -0.02 5.09
C LYS A 430 20.82 -0.44 5.31
N LEU A 431 21.73 0.42 4.89
CA LEU A 431 23.18 0.30 5.08
C LEU A 431 23.62 1.01 6.36
N TRP A 432 23.08 2.21 6.60
CA TRP A 432 23.38 3.01 7.79
C TRP A 432 22.17 3.83 8.22
N ASP A 433 21.99 4.00 9.53
CA ASP A 433 20.86 4.74 10.11
C ASP A 433 21.31 5.82 11.10
N TRP A 434 22.48 6.41 10.87
CA TRP A 434 22.99 7.58 11.61
C TRP A 434 23.15 7.36 13.13
N GLY A 435 23.34 6.10 13.55
CA GLY A 435 23.49 5.72 14.96
C GLY A 435 22.23 5.94 15.82
N ARG A 436 21.06 6.19 15.22
CA ARG A 436 19.83 6.48 15.97
C ARG A 436 19.08 5.23 16.42
N MET A 437 18.26 5.42 17.44
CA MET A 437 17.29 4.42 17.88
C MET A 437 15.96 4.58 17.13
N GLY A 438 15.23 3.48 16.99
CA GLY A 438 13.83 3.44 16.62
C GLY A 438 12.93 4.02 17.72
N LEU A 439 11.63 4.13 17.43
CA LEU A 439 10.63 4.60 18.40
C LEU A 439 10.46 3.65 19.60
N ASP A 440 10.91 2.40 19.48
CA ASP A 440 10.97 1.40 20.55
C ASP A 440 12.25 1.47 21.41
N GLY A 441 13.14 2.45 21.14
CA GLY A 441 14.40 2.63 21.84
C GLY A 441 15.52 1.67 21.43
N LYS A 442 15.34 0.86 20.37
CA LYS A 442 16.36 -0.08 19.87
C LYS A 442 16.93 0.36 18.52
N PRO A 443 18.15 -0.04 18.13
CA PRO A 443 18.65 0.18 16.78
C PRO A 443 17.71 -0.46 15.74
N ARG A 444 17.37 0.26 14.67
CA ARG A 444 16.59 -0.33 13.57
C ARG A 444 17.42 -1.41 12.85
N PRO A 445 16.81 -2.48 12.29
CA PRO A 445 17.56 -3.50 11.54
C PRO A 445 18.37 -2.90 10.37
N ILE A 446 19.58 -3.42 10.16
CA ILE A 446 20.49 -3.05 9.07
C ILE A 446 20.80 -4.32 8.27
N SER A 447 20.89 -4.21 6.94
CA SER A 447 20.91 -5.34 6.01
C SER A 447 22.19 -5.34 5.16
N LEU A 448 23.37 -5.22 5.80
CA LEU A 448 24.66 -5.10 5.10
C LEU A 448 24.94 -6.26 4.13
N GLU A 449 24.62 -7.50 4.51
CA GLU A 449 24.83 -8.68 3.65
C GLU A 449 23.96 -8.60 2.38
N HIS A 450 22.70 -8.20 2.49
CA HIS A 450 21.86 -7.96 1.33
C HIS A 450 22.38 -6.79 0.48
N GLY A 451 22.73 -5.68 1.14
CA GLY A 451 23.30 -4.49 0.49
C GLY A 451 24.55 -4.78 -0.33
N LYS A 452 25.55 -5.48 0.24
CA LYS A 452 26.81 -5.83 -0.42
C LYS A 452 26.60 -6.54 -1.77
N ASN A 453 25.55 -7.36 -1.88
CA ASN A 453 25.25 -8.13 -3.07
C ASN A 453 24.50 -7.35 -4.18
N VAL A 454 24.01 -6.13 -3.90
CA VAL A 454 23.16 -5.38 -4.85
C VAL A 454 23.66 -3.98 -5.19
N ILE A 455 24.61 -3.43 -4.43
CA ILE A 455 25.24 -2.14 -4.75
C ILE A 455 25.88 -2.21 -6.14
N GLN A 456 25.54 -1.24 -6.98
CA GLN A 456 26.13 -1.03 -8.30
C GLN A 456 27.28 -0.03 -8.15
N TRP A 457 28.50 -0.56 -7.97
CA TRP A 457 29.70 0.20 -7.63
C TRP A 457 30.18 1.15 -8.74
N ASP A 458 29.67 1.00 -9.96
CA ASP A 458 29.88 1.85 -11.12
C ASP A 458 28.99 3.11 -11.14
N ARG A 459 27.97 3.19 -10.27
CA ARG A 459 27.09 4.36 -10.13
C ARG A 459 27.73 5.46 -9.30
N THR A 460 28.82 6.02 -9.83
CA THR A 460 29.58 7.11 -9.22
C THR A 460 28.91 8.48 -9.42
N ALA A 461 29.51 9.53 -8.86
CA ALA A 461 29.02 10.91 -8.92
C ALA A 461 28.84 11.42 -10.36
N THR A 462 29.79 11.10 -11.26
CA THR A 462 29.73 11.45 -12.67
C THR A 462 28.60 10.71 -13.36
N TRP A 463 28.50 9.39 -13.15
CA TRP A 463 27.41 8.59 -13.70
C TRP A 463 26.04 9.11 -13.22
N ALA A 464 25.90 9.37 -11.92
CA ALA A 464 24.66 9.86 -11.32
C ALA A 464 24.24 11.21 -11.92
N LYS A 465 25.20 12.14 -12.06
CA LYS A 465 24.98 13.46 -12.67
C LYS A 465 24.53 13.38 -14.13
N GLU A 466 25.07 12.43 -14.89
CA GLU A 466 24.76 12.26 -16.32
C GLU A 466 23.45 11.50 -16.58
N HIS A 467 23.02 10.63 -15.67
CA HIS A 467 21.96 9.65 -15.95
C HIS A 467 20.70 9.76 -15.07
N ILE A 468 20.78 10.32 -13.85
CA ILE A 468 19.66 10.25 -12.88
C ILE A 468 19.44 11.51 -12.02
N LEU A 469 20.37 12.48 -12.00
CA LEU A 469 20.28 13.69 -11.17
C LEU A 469 19.49 14.81 -11.88
N ASN A 470 18.24 15.03 -11.48
CA ASN A 470 17.41 16.18 -11.89
C ASN A 470 17.30 16.40 -13.42
N LEU A 471 17.29 15.32 -14.18
CA LEU A 471 17.18 15.39 -15.63
C LEU A 471 15.73 15.71 -16.03
N THR A 472 15.58 16.63 -16.99
CA THR A 472 14.28 17.10 -17.48
C THR A 472 14.33 17.28 -19.01
N GLU A 473 13.29 16.81 -19.71
CA GLU A 473 13.12 16.89 -21.17
C GLU A 473 11.76 17.54 -21.47
N LEU A 474 11.71 18.60 -22.29
CA LEU A 474 10.44 19.18 -22.73
C LEU A 474 9.75 18.21 -23.70
N VAL A 475 8.54 17.75 -23.36
CA VAL A 475 7.74 16.84 -24.19
C VAL A 475 6.84 17.62 -25.13
N ASN A 476 6.11 18.61 -24.60
CA ASN A 476 5.17 19.42 -25.36
C ASN A 476 4.84 20.72 -24.63
N GLU A 477 4.31 21.71 -25.35
CA GLU A 477 3.82 22.98 -24.77
C GLU A 477 2.65 23.55 -25.57
N GLY A 478 1.92 24.47 -24.95
CA GLY A 478 0.79 25.15 -25.56
C GLY A 478 0.42 26.43 -24.83
N ASP A 479 -0.74 27.00 -25.17
CA ASP A 479 -1.21 28.23 -24.56
C ASP A 479 -1.44 28.07 -23.04
N GLY A 480 -0.51 28.61 -22.26
CA GLY A 480 -0.56 28.60 -20.80
C GLY A 480 -0.17 27.28 -20.14
N TRP A 481 0.46 26.32 -20.84
CA TRP A 481 0.95 25.07 -20.25
C TRP A 481 2.19 24.48 -20.92
N ARG A 482 2.94 23.65 -20.18
CA ARG A 482 4.05 22.81 -20.67
C ARG A 482 4.06 21.44 -19.97
N GLU A 483 4.43 20.39 -20.70
CA GLU A 483 4.65 19.03 -20.20
C GLU A 483 6.15 18.69 -20.31
N GLU A 484 6.76 18.34 -19.19
CA GLU A 484 8.17 18.00 -19.02
C GLU A 484 8.25 16.55 -18.56
N ARG A 485 9.02 15.69 -19.24
CA ARG A 485 9.42 14.40 -18.69
C ARG A 485 10.54 14.65 -17.70
N THR A 486 10.46 14.07 -16.52
CA THR A 486 11.43 14.28 -15.43
C THR A 486 11.64 12.99 -14.63
N GLY A 487 12.55 13.01 -13.64
CA GLY A 487 13.01 11.79 -12.96
C GLY A 487 13.57 10.76 -13.95
N LEU A 488 14.23 11.23 -15.02
CA LEU A 488 14.57 10.39 -16.17
C LEU A 488 15.49 9.24 -15.79
N ASP A 489 15.05 8.02 -16.12
CA ASP A 489 15.90 6.84 -16.14
C ASP A 489 15.44 5.87 -17.25
N SER A 490 16.41 5.29 -17.95
CA SER A 490 16.18 4.31 -19.00
C SER A 490 15.83 2.91 -18.47
N MET A 491 15.95 2.67 -17.15
CA MET A 491 15.75 1.37 -16.50
C MET A 491 14.39 1.21 -15.78
N SER A 492 13.74 2.25 -15.26
CA SER A 492 12.75 2.15 -14.15
C SER A 492 11.33 1.67 -14.47
N PHE A 493 10.97 1.45 -15.74
CA PHE A 493 9.61 1.15 -16.26
C PHE A 493 8.47 2.16 -15.96
N ILE A 494 8.48 2.87 -14.84
CA ILE A 494 7.61 4.03 -14.59
C ILE A 494 8.09 5.20 -15.46
N GLU A 495 7.19 5.95 -16.09
CA GLU A 495 7.47 7.26 -16.70
C GLU A 495 6.81 8.35 -15.86
N THR A 496 7.56 9.40 -15.51
CA THR A 496 7.00 10.56 -14.82
C THR A 496 7.04 11.81 -15.69
N ARG A 497 5.96 12.60 -15.63
CA ARG A 497 5.79 13.83 -16.39
C ARG A 497 5.21 14.94 -15.52
N ARG A 498 5.97 16.02 -15.37
CA ARG A 498 5.56 17.24 -14.69
C ARG A 498 4.83 18.13 -15.68
N HIS A 499 3.63 18.56 -15.32
CA HIS A 499 2.83 19.49 -16.12
C HIS A 499 2.76 20.79 -15.34
N TRP A 500 3.13 21.90 -15.98
CA TRP A 500 2.93 23.24 -15.46
C TRP A 500 1.83 23.91 -16.26
N PHE A 501 0.84 24.51 -15.61
CA PHE A 501 -0.34 25.02 -16.31
C PHE A 501 -1.04 26.17 -15.56
N SER A 502 -1.53 27.14 -16.32
CA SER A 502 -2.34 28.28 -15.87
C SER A 502 -3.74 28.31 -16.49
N LYS A 503 -4.02 27.33 -17.37
CA LYS A 503 -5.26 27.16 -18.15
C LYS A 503 -5.68 25.69 -18.11
N LYS A 504 -6.86 25.38 -18.66
CA LYS A 504 -7.34 24.00 -18.85
C LYS A 504 -6.41 23.24 -19.79
N VAL A 505 -5.92 22.08 -19.38
CA VAL A 505 -5.08 21.16 -20.17
C VAL A 505 -5.81 19.86 -20.39
N ILE A 506 -5.68 19.27 -21.59
CA ILE A 506 -6.21 17.94 -21.92
C ILE A 506 -5.12 16.90 -21.66
N HIS A 507 -5.49 15.82 -20.99
CA HIS A 507 -4.66 14.66 -20.70
C HIS A 507 -5.35 13.40 -21.23
N HIS A 508 -4.56 12.34 -21.45
CA HIS A 508 -5.04 11.03 -21.82
C HIS A 508 -4.41 9.95 -20.92
N THR A 509 -5.13 8.86 -20.68
CA THR A 509 -4.60 7.66 -20.01
C THR A 509 -3.76 6.80 -20.93
N GLU A 510 -3.92 6.95 -22.26
CA GLU A 510 -3.28 6.09 -23.28
C GLU A 510 -3.47 4.58 -23.03
N GLY A 511 -4.56 4.21 -22.34
CA GLY A 511 -4.87 2.82 -22.00
C GLY A 511 -4.08 2.25 -20.82
N VAL A 512 -3.40 3.08 -20.02
CA VAL A 512 -2.75 2.71 -18.75
C VAL A 512 -3.24 3.58 -17.59
N VAL A 513 -3.11 3.09 -16.36
CA VAL A 513 -3.40 3.90 -15.16
C VAL A 513 -2.44 5.09 -15.08
N ASN A 514 -2.99 6.28 -14.77
CA ASN A 514 -2.20 7.44 -14.37
C ASN A 514 -2.35 7.65 -12.85
N VAL A 515 -1.25 7.89 -12.14
CA VAL A 515 -1.23 8.38 -10.76
C VAL A 515 -0.69 9.80 -10.77
N LEU A 516 -1.36 10.76 -10.13
CA LEU A 516 -0.98 12.17 -10.15
C LEU A 516 -0.98 12.76 -8.75
N ASN A 517 -0.11 13.74 -8.50
CA ASN A 517 -0.14 14.58 -7.30
C ASN A 517 -0.14 16.07 -7.67
N LEU A 518 -0.91 16.90 -6.96
CA LEU A 518 -0.88 18.37 -7.13
C LEU A 518 0.29 18.98 -6.33
N VAL A 519 1.42 19.14 -7.01
CA VAL A 519 2.70 19.59 -6.42
C VAL A 519 2.88 21.11 -6.38
N GLU A 520 2.07 21.89 -7.11
CA GLU A 520 2.03 23.35 -7.03
C GLU A 520 0.61 23.89 -7.33
N GLY A 521 0.22 24.99 -6.67
CA GLY A 521 -1.16 25.49 -6.68
C GLY A 521 -2.00 24.94 -5.52
N ARG A 522 -3.14 25.57 -5.22
CA ARG A 522 -3.92 25.26 -4.00
C ARG A 522 -4.99 24.19 -4.17
N GLU A 523 -5.58 24.14 -5.35
CA GLU A 523 -6.60 23.21 -5.79
C GLU A 523 -6.82 23.29 -7.30
N VAL A 524 -7.15 22.15 -7.91
CA VAL A 524 -7.48 22.00 -9.33
C VAL A 524 -8.77 21.19 -9.47
N VAL A 525 -9.45 21.33 -10.60
CA VAL A 525 -10.59 20.49 -10.95
C VAL A 525 -10.22 19.58 -12.11
N ILE A 526 -10.58 18.30 -11.95
CA ILE A 526 -10.49 17.26 -12.98
C ILE A 526 -11.87 17.11 -13.60
N GLU A 527 -11.97 17.23 -14.91
CA GLU A 527 -13.25 17.22 -15.63
C GLU A 527 -13.23 16.20 -16.76
N SER A 528 -14.39 15.57 -17.01
CA SER A 528 -14.61 14.72 -18.18
C SER A 528 -14.96 15.57 -19.42
N PRO A 529 -14.27 15.39 -20.57
CA PRO A 529 -14.60 16.07 -21.82
C PRO A 529 -15.96 15.68 -22.41
N ASP A 530 -16.46 14.48 -22.09
CA ASP A 530 -17.74 13.94 -22.58
C ASP A 530 -18.82 13.83 -21.48
N HIS A 531 -18.53 14.34 -20.28
CA HIS A 531 -19.39 14.29 -19.09
C HIS A 531 -19.70 12.86 -18.58
N SER A 532 -18.82 11.89 -18.85
CA SER A 532 -18.89 10.53 -18.27
C SER A 532 -18.74 10.47 -16.73
N PHE A 533 -18.08 11.46 -16.12
CA PHE A 533 -17.99 11.60 -14.66
C PHE A 533 -18.14 13.06 -14.21
N GLU A 534 -18.56 13.25 -12.95
CA GLU A 534 -18.76 14.56 -12.32
C GLU A 534 -17.40 15.25 -12.01
N PRO A 535 -17.29 16.59 -12.10
CA PRO A 535 -16.04 17.30 -11.79
C PRO A 535 -15.47 16.96 -10.41
N TYR A 536 -14.20 16.53 -10.36
CA TYR A 536 -13.52 16.06 -9.17
C TYR A 536 -12.45 17.07 -8.73
N ILE A 537 -12.52 17.57 -7.50
CA ILE A 537 -11.57 18.58 -6.98
C ILE A 537 -10.43 17.89 -6.25
N ILE A 538 -9.20 18.32 -6.54
CA ILE A 538 -7.95 17.87 -5.94
C ILE A 538 -7.28 19.07 -5.28
N HIS A 539 -6.83 18.94 -4.03
CA HIS A 539 -6.15 20.01 -3.29
C HIS A 539 -4.61 19.82 -3.28
N TYR A 540 -3.88 20.83 -2.80
CA TYR A 540 -2.41 20.77 -2.73
C TYR A 540 -1.92 19.53 -1.97
N ALA A 541 -0.87 18.90 -2.51
CA ALA A 541 -0.28 17.66 -2.05
C ALA A 541 -1.21 16.43 -2.08
N GLU A 542 -2.43 16.51 -2.62
CA GLU A 542 -3.27 15.32 -2.78
C GLU A 542 -2.85 14.48 -3.98
N THR A 543 -2.68 13.18 -3.75
CA THR A 543 -2.48 12.15 -4.77
C THR A 543 -3.81 11.57 -5.21
N PHE A 544 -4.00 11.37 -6.51
CA PHE A 544 -5.19 10.77 -7.11
C PHE A 544 -4.85 9.83 -8.26
N ILE A 545 -5.74 8.86 -8.47
CA ILE A 545 -5.64 7.84 -9.50
C ILE A 545 -6.67 8.15 -10.58
N VAL A 546 -6.23 8.13 -11.84
CA VAL A 546 -7.12 8.15 -13.02
C VAL A 546 -7.02 6.76 -13.66
N PRO A 547 -8.07 5.91 -13.52
CA PRO A 547 -8.14 4.58 -14.14
C PRO A 547 -7.89 4.62 -15.64
N ALA A 548 -7.26 3.58 -16.18
CA ALA A 548 -7.02 3.43 -17.61
C ALA A 548 -8.30 3.61 -18.45
N HIS A 549 -9.44 3.11 -17.95
CA HIS A 549 -10.76 3.20 -18.56
C HIS A 549 -11.24 4.64 -18.82
N VAL A 550 -10.80 5.63 -18.03
CA VAL A 550 -11.26 7.03 -18.16
C VAL A 550 -10.90 7.65 -19.52
N GLY A 551 -9.79 7.24 -20.14
CA GLY A 551 -9.36 7.77 -21.43
C GLY A 551 -8.95 9.24 -21.33
N ALA A 552 -9.82 10.15 -21.82
CA ALA A 552 -9.55 11.58 -21.85
C ALA A 552 -10.09 12.30 -20.61
N TYR A 553 -9.28 13.19 -20.05
CA TYR A 553 -9.66 14.05 -18.91
C TYR A 553 -9.00 15.43 -19.05
N THR A 554 -9.53 16.45 -18.38
CA THR A 554 -8.88 17.77 -18.32
C THR A 554 -8.57 18.21 -16.91
N ILE A 555 -7.45 18.90 -16.71
CA ILE A 555 -7.08 19.53 -15.44
C ILE A 555 -7.14 21.05 -15.61
N THR A 556 -7.78 21.75 -14.67
CA THR A 556 -7.90 23.21 -14.68
C THR A 556 -7.60 23.80 -13.29
N PRO A 557 -6.84 24.92 -13.16
CA PRO A 557 -6.72 25.65 -11.91
C PRO A 557 -8.08 26.08 -11.38
N HIS A 558 -8.42 25.69 -10.14
CA HIS A 558 -9.75 25.89 -9.56
C HIS A 558 -9.70 26.81 -8.33
N GLY A 559 -10.84 27.40 -7.97
CA GLY A 559 -11.04 28.20 -6.75
C GLY A 559 -9.90 29.16 -6.41
N GLU A 560 -9.19 28.94 -5.32
CA GLU A 560 -8.04 29.78 -4.89
C GLU A 560 -6.88 29.80 -5.90
N SER A 561 -6.78 28.83 -6.80
CA SER A 561 -5.77 28.74 -7.85
C SER A 561 -6.20 29.34 -9.20
N ALA A 562 -7.46 29.77 -9.34
CA ALA A 562 -7.97 30.27 -10.61
C ALA A 562 -7.11 31.44 -11.15
N GLY A 563 -6.57 31.29 -12.37
CA GLY A 563 -5.68 32.28 -12.99
C GLY A 563 -4.23 32.30 -12.48
N LYS A 564 -3.82 31.33 -11.64
CA LYS A 564 -2.43 31.11 -11.22
C LYS A 564 -1.83 29.91 -11.96
N GLU A 565 -0.51 29.86 -12.06
CA GLU A 565 0.19 28.64 -12.48
C GLU A 565 0.10 27.60 -11.35
N CYS A 566 -0.20 26.36 -11.75
CA CYS A 566 -0.24 25.16 -10.92
C CYS A 566 0.68 24.11 -11.55
N ALA A 567 1.00 23.04 -10.82
CA ALA A 567 1.73 21.92 -11.37
C ALA A 567 1.28 20.57 -10.80
N THR A 568 1.29 19.56 -11.67
CA THR A 568 1.05 18.16 -11.31
C THR A 568 2.19 17.29 -11.79
N ILE A 569 2.71 16.41 -10.94
CA ILE A 569 3.54 15.27 -11.36
C ILE A 569 2.60 14.09 -11.68
N LYS A 570 2.75 13.50 -12.86
CA LYS A 570 1.96 12.37 -13.38
C LYS A 570 2.90 11.18 -13.58
N ALA A 571 2.60 10.04 -12.98
CA ALA A 571 3.26 8.77 -13.24
C ALA A 571 2.36 7.84 -14.06
N GLY A 572 2.96 7.10 -14.99
CA GLY A 572 2.32 6.04 -15.77
C GLY A 572 3.30 4.92 -16.12
N ILE A 573 2.84 3.86 -16.77
CA ILE A 573 3.66 2.68 -17.09
C ILE A 573 4.12 2.68 -18.56
N ARG A 574 5.43 2.55 -18.78
CA ARG A 574 6.06 2.27 -20.09
C ARG A 574 5.83 0.82 -20.47
N THR A 575 4.78 0.54 -21.23
CA THR A 575 4.35 -0.84 -21.51
C THR A 575 5.36 -1.64 -22.33
N GLU A 576 6.20 -0.97 -23.13
CA GLU A 576 7.32 -1.58 -23.85
C GLU A 576 8.37 -2.20 -22.91
N MET A 577 8.49 -1.68 -21.68
CA MET A 577 9.46 -2.17 -20.68
C MET A 577 8.97 -3.39 -19.90
N ILE A 578 7.65 -3.63 -19.82
CA ILE A 578 7.03 -4.71 -19.03
C ILE A 578 7.65 -6.09 -19.36
N SER A 579 7.81 -6.39 -20.66
CA SER A 579 8.33 -7.67 -21.11
C SER A 579 9.79 -7.95 -20.70
N HIS A 580 10.55 -6.92 -20.32
CA HIS A 580 11.92 -7.03 -19.84
C HIS A 580 12.02 -6.87 -18.32
N LYS A 581 11.25 -5.94 -17.74
CA LYS A 581 11.35 -5.53 -16.34
C LYS A 581 10.45 -6.32 -15.39
N VAL A 582 9.43 -7.02 -15.90
CA VAL A 582 8.49 -7.80 -15.08
C VAL A 582 8.46 -9.27 -15.52
N LEU A 583 8.12 -9.55 -16.79
CA LEU A 583 7.74 -10.90 -17.23
C LEU A 583 8.89 -11.91 -17.46
N LYS A 584 10.14 -11.46 -17.66
CA LYS A 584 11.33 -12.33 -17.84
C LYS A 584 12.10 -12.50 -16.53
#